data_AF-A0A4R4MF28-F1
#
_entry.id   AF-A0A4R4MF28-F1
#
_cell.length_a   1.000
_cell.length_b   1.000
_cell.length_c   1.000
_cell.angle_alpha   90.00
_cell.angle_beta   90.00
_cell.angle_gamma   90.00
#
_symmetry.space_group_name_H-M   'P 1'
#
loop_
_entity.id
_entity.type
_entity.pdbx_description
1 polymer ?
#
loop_
_entity_poly.entity_id
_entity_poly.type
_entity_poly.pdbx_seq_one_letter_code
_entity_poly.pdbx_strand_id
1 'polypeptide(L)'
;MTGDDVERRLAARVLTALLRENYAGLHDRVEHRTLEVPGRSVRLMDARPAFLSDLVVDPAQDLRLRDVFAAVHALADPRDDVAAFERECLDALAAMRLHDDARAAVHRRLARIPDGLRRGPGTFYETLAAYNDHPVHPASRGRAGLSLADLGRYAPEFAPSFPLRWAAVRNPALAGPLPGWWPAPADVGLASLADGSALFPVHPLAARQVGGHPGAVLAPEPYLRVAPTLSMRTVAAAPLGHLKMPLPTSTLGVRNRRTIRPGTLPDGALVERLLRRVLQREPALPVLLADEQTYGHAHDPLLAYLVRRFPPETARAHIVPVAALLAEAPDNGYVIERWDVEPLFDTYLSALFSWNVTLFRYGIALEAHQQNVALVLDDSPLRLLVKDNDGALINASRLRERLPPSPGTDPRDLVDRRMTTDDDEALARVFVTITLHLCAAAPALGLAERGLLPWGAGRAMIRERLDEALGPDDAFLRARTLDADTLPAKAMVTAGTLVDKARTGAADINKHYGPPGPNYLRAPHARDPAPTDRTNPPTTPRDPTCC
;
A
#
# COMPACT_ATOMS: atom_id res chain seq x y z
N MET A 1 -14.81 21.53 1.51
CA MET A 1 -15.14 20.66 2.67
C MET A 1 -14.80 21.45 3.93
N THR A 2 -15.67 21.53 4.92
CA THR A 2 -15.35 22.24 6.18
C THR A 2 -14.41 21.40 7.05
N GLY A 3 -13.64 22.02 7.94
CA GLY A 3 -12.70 21.30 8.82
C GLY A 3 -13.36 20.26 9.73
N ASP A 4 -14.65 20.43 10.03
CA ASP A 4 -15.48 19.49 10.79
C ASP A 4 -15.88 18.26 9.97
N ASP A 5 -16.06 18.40 8.65
CA ASP A 5 -16.42 17.29 7.78
C ASP A 5 -15.25 16.32 7.58
N VAL A 6 -14.03 16.85 7.54
CA VAL A 6 -12.79 16.05 7.47
C VAL A 6 -12.65 15.15 8.69
N GLU A 7 -12.86 15.71 9.89
CA GLU A 7 -12.75 14.95 11.14
C GLU A 7 -13.83 13.87 11.25
N ARG A 8 -15.08 14.17 10.88
CA ARG A 8 -16.18 13.18 10.88
C ARG A 8 -15.86 11.97 10.03
N ARG A 9 -15.40 12.20 8.79
CA ARG A 9 -15.05 11.13 7.87
C ARG A 9 -13.89 10.29 8.41
N LEU A 10 -12.88 10.94 9.00
CA LEU A 10 -11.77 10.22 9.61
C LEU A 10 -12.25 9.38 10.80
N ALA A 11 -13.07 9.93 11.70
CA ALA A 11 -13.60 9.20 12.86
C ALA A 11 -14.42 7.97 12.45
N ALA A 12 -15.32 8.11 11.46
CA ALA A 12 -16.09 7.00 10.92
C ALA A 12 -15.20 5.91 10.30
N ARG A 13 -14.16 6.30 9.54
CA ARG A 13 -13.19 5.35 8.97
C ARG A 13 -12.37 4.63 10.03
N VAL A 14 -11.91 5.34 11.06
CA VAL A 14 -11.14 4.76 12.16
C VAL A 14 -11.99 3.75 12.92
N LEU A 15 -13.21 4.11 13.32
CA LEU A 15 -14.08 3.18 14.04
C LEU A 15 -14.54 2.00 13.17
N THR A 16 -14.75 2.22 11.86
CA THR A 16 -14.99 1.12 10.90
C THR A 16 -13.82 0.15 10.84
N ALA A 17 -12.58 0.66 10.85
CA ALA A 17 -11.39 -0.19 10.84
C ALA A 17 -11.25 -0.99 12.16
N LEU A 18 -11.53 -0.37 13.32
CA LEU A 18 -11.53 -1.06 14.61
C LEU A 18 -12.60 -2.14 14.68
N LEU A 19 -13.80 -1.86 14.16
CA LEU A 19 -14.89 -2.83 14.06
C LEU A 19 -14.47 -4.00 13.16
N ARG A 20 -13.98 -3.72 11.94
CA ARG A 20 -13.48 -4.74 11.00
C ARG A 20 -12.41 -5.64 11.60
N GLU A 21 -11.50 -5.06 12.38
CA GLU A 21 -10.41 -5.80 13.04
C GLU A 21 -10.86 -6.47 14.35
N ASN A 22 -12.14 -6.38 14.70
CA ASN A 22 -12.75 -6.85 15.95
C ASN A 22 -11.95 -6.46 17.20
N TYR A 23 -11.45 -5.23 17.22
CA TYR A 23 -10.70 -4.71 18.37
C TYR A 23 -11.56 -4.82 19.63
N ALA A 24 -11.01 -5.37 20.72
CA ALA A 24 -11.70 -5.52 22.01
C ALA A 24 -13.12 -6.15 21.95
N GLY A 25 -13.36 -7.05 20.97
CA GLY A 25 -14.65 -7.73 20.84
C GLY A 25 -15.78 -6.81 20.36
N LEU A 26 -15.47 -5.77 19.58
CA LEU A 26 -16.50 -4.84 19.07
C LEU A 26 -17.63 -5.53 18.27
N HIS A 27 -17.39 -6.71 17.68
CA HIS A 27 -18.45 -7.48 17.03
C HIS A 27 -19.58 -7.88 18.00
N ASP A 28 -19.24 -8.25 19.24
CA ASP A 28 -20.21 -8.69 20.26
C ASP A 28 -21.08 -7.53 20.77
N ARG A 29 -20.74 -6.30 20.37
CA ARG A 29 -21.44 -5.06 20.73
C ARG A 29 -22.31 -4.52 19.59
N VAL A 30 -22.45 -5.28 18.50
CA VAL A 30 -23.32 -4.90 17.39
C VAL A 30 -24.70 -5.52 17.57
N GLU A 31 -25.71 -4.66 17.70
CA GLU A 31 -27.11 -5.07 17.78
C GLU A 31 -27.95 -4.25 16.79
N HIS A 32 -28.76 -4.90 15.95
CA HIS A 32 -29.69 -4.21 15.03
C HIS A 32 -29.07 -3.05 14.21
N ARG A 33 -27.85 -3.24 13.66
CA ARG A 33 -27.06 -2.20 12.95
C ARG A 33 -26.69 -0.99 13.80
N THR A 34 -26.57 -1.19 15.09
CA THR A 34 -26.05 -0.21 16.03
C THR A 34 -24.85 -0.84 16.73
N LEU A 35 -23.74 -0.12 16.78
CA LEU A 35 -22.58 -0.48 17.56
C LEU A 35 -22.66 0.24 18.91
N GLU A 36 -22.75 -0.53 19.99
CA GLU A 36 -22.77 -0.01 21.36
C GLU A 36 -21.35 0.13 21.91
N VAL A 37 -20.85 1.36 21.94
CA VAL A 37 -19.59 1.68 22.63
C VAL A 37 -19.89 2.37 23.96
N PRO A 38 -18.99 2.29 24.96
CA PRO A 38 -19.21 2.93 26.24
C PRO A 38 -19.57 4.43 26.10
N GLY A 39 -20.76 4.79 26.57
CA GLY A 39 -21.28 6.16 26.55
C GLY A 39 -21.90 6.62 25.22
N ARG A 40 -21.97 5.77 24.19
CA ARG A 40 -22.54 6.16 22.88
C ARG A 40 -23.00 4.99 22.03
N SER A 41 -24.19 5.12 21.45
CA SER A 41 -24.68 4.25 20.37
C SER A 41 -24.27 4.82 19.00
N VAL A 42 -23.65 4.00 18.16
CA VAL A 42 -23.13 4.41 16.84
C VAL A 42 -23.91 3.70 15.74
N ARG A 43 -24.47 4.47 14.81
CA ARG A 43 -25.24 3.92 13.68
C ARG A 43 -24.30 3.24 12.68
N LEU A 44 -24.64 2.01 12.30
CA LEU A 44 -23.99 1.28 11.21
C LEU A 44 -24.91 1.26 9.98
N MET A 45 -24.30 1.12 8.81
CA MET A 45 -25.00 0.93 7.55
C MET A 45 -24.40 -0.25 6.78
N ASP A 46 -25.18 -0.86 5.88
CA ASP A 46 -24.63 -1.85 4.96
C ASP A 46 -23.57 -1.18 4.09
N ALA A 47 -22.40 -1.79 3.96
CA ALA A 47 -21.42 -1.41 2.96
C ALA A 47 -22.04 -1.62 1.56
N ARG A 48 -22.04 -0.56 0.74
CA ARG A 48 -22.56 -0.61 -0.62
C ARG A 48 -21.54 0.00 -1.59
N PRO A 49 -20.76 -0.83 -2.29
CA PRO A 49 -20.69 -2.30 -2.19
C PRO A 49 -19.96 -2.78 -0.93
N ALA A 50 -20.19 -4.04 -0.54
CA ALA A 50 -19.39 -4.71 0.48
C ALA A 50 -17.98 -5.02 -0.07
N PHE A 51 -16.95 -4.70 0.71
CA PHE A 51 -15.55 -4.91 0.33
C PHE A 51 -14.77 -5.62 1.43
N LEU A 52 -14.38 -4.92 2.50
CA LEU A 52 -13.63 -5.53 3.63
C LEU A 52 -14.53 -5.83 4.84
N SER A 53 -15.74 -5.29 4.85
CA SER A 53 -16.75 -5.52 5.88
C SER A 53 -18.14 -5.37 5.28
N ASP A 54 -19.13 -6.07 5.86
CA ASP A 54 -20.55 -5.93 5.49
C ASP A 54 -21.20 -4.70 6.11
N LEU A 55 -20.68 -4.26 7.26
CA LEU A 55 -21.14 -3.09 8.00
C LEU A 55 -20.03 -2.05 8.07
N VAL A 56 -20.41 -0.78 7.92
CA VAL A 56 -19.53 0.38 8.11
C VAL A 56 -20.24 1.41 8.99
N VAL A 57 -19.46 2.25 9.66
CA VAL A 57 -20.00 3.36 10.46
C VAL A 57 -20.60 4.39 9.51
N ASP A 58 -21.85 4.80 9.77
CA ASP A 58 -22.53 5.85 9.01
C ASP A 58 -21.76 7.19 9.15
N PRO A 59 -21.15 7.74 8.09
CA PRO A 59 -20.37 8.96 8.18
C PRO A 59 -21.23 10.23 8.32
N ALA A 60 -22.55 10.15 8.11
CA ALA A 60 -23.46 11.28 8.21
C ALA A 60 -23.82 11.63 9.68
N GLN A 61 -23.55 10.72 10.61
CA GLN A 61 -23.78 10.95 12.03
C GLN A 61 -22.71 11.88 12.64
N ASP A 62 -23.04 12.53 13.75
CA ASP A 62 -22.14 13.46 14.42
C ASP A 62 -21.07 12.75 15.27
N LEU A 63 -20.21 11.96 14.64
CA LEU A 63 -19.11 11.24 15.29
C LEU A 63 -17.80 12.04 15.14
N ARG A 64 -17.03 12.20 16.22
CA ARG A 64 -15.72 12.86 16.24
C ARG A 64 -14.63 11.93 16.76
N LEU A 65 -13.37 12.30 16.56
CA LEU A 65 -12.24 11.48 17.06
C LEU A 65 -12.30 11.31 18.58
N ARG A 66 -12.70 12.36 19.31
CA ARG A 66 -12.89 12.29 20.77
C ARG A 66 -13.86 11.18 21.21
N ASP A 67 -14.89 10.89 20.42
CA ASP A 67 -15.86 9.82 20.73
C ASP A 67 -15.21 8.44 20.53
N VAL A 68 -14.43 8.29 19.46
CA VAL A 68 -13.67 7.06 19.17
C VAL A 68 -12.62 6.82 20.25
N PHE A 69 -11.91 7.87 20.67
CA PHE A 69 -10.90 7.81 21.72
C PHE A 69 -11.51 7.42 23.07
N ALA A 70 -12.64 8.01 23.45
CA ALA A 70 -13.37 7.63 24.67
C ALA A 70 -13.78 6.14 24.65
N ALA A 71 -14.28 5.66 23.51
CA ALA A 71 -14.62 4.25 23.33
C ALA A 71 -13.38 3.34 23.47
N VAL A 72 -12.26 3.68 22.81
CA VAL A 72 -11.02 2.90 22.88
C VAL A 72 -10.48 2.89 24.31
N HIS A 73 -10.43 4.03 25.00
CA HIS A 73 -9.99 4.10 26.40
C HIS A 73 -10.80 3.21 27.34
N ALA A 74 -12.12 3.15 27.14
CA ALA A 74 -12.99 2.34 27.97
C ALA A 74 -12.89 0.83 27.68
N LEU A 75 -12.41 0.44 26.50
CA LEU A 75 -12.34 -0.96 26.04
C LEU A 75 -10.92 -1.54 26.03
N ALA A 76 -9.89 -0.69 26.08
CA ALA A 76 -8.51 -1.09 25.91
C ALA A 76 -8.01 -2.00 27.04
N ASP A 77 -7.16 -2.95 26.66
CA ASP A 77 -6.30 -3.65 27.64
C ASP A 77 -5.26 -2.65 28.16
N PRO A 78 -4.88 -2.68 29.45
CA PRO A 78 -3.86 -1.78 30.00
C PRO A 78 -2.51 -1.79 29.28
N ARG A 79 -2.21 -2.82 28.48
CA ARG A 79 -0.99 -2.93 27.68
C ARG A 79 -1.09 -2.28 26.30
N ASP A 80 -2.29 -1.91 25.85
CA ASP A 80 -2.47 -1.28 24.54
C ASP A 80 -1.85 0.12 24.50
N ASP A 81 -1.28 0.49 23.35
CA ASP A 81 -0.69 1.81 23.13
C ASP A 81 -1.75 2.78 22.59
N VAL A 82 -2.76 3.03 23.43
CA VAL A 82 -3.87 3.95 23.10
C VAL A 82 -3.32 5.34 22.77
N ALA A 83 -2.31 5.80 23.51
CA ALA A 83 -1.70 7.10 23.28
C ALA A 83 -1.02 7.22 21.91
N ALA A 84 -0.36 6.16 21.40
CA ALA A 84 0.18 6.17 20.04
C ALA A 84 -0.92 6.17 18.98
N PHE A 85 -2.00 5.42 19.21
CA PHE A 85 -3.15 5.39 18.31
C PHE A 85 -3.84 6.76 18.20
N GLU A 86 -4.04 7.46 19.32
CA GLU A 86 -4.60 8.82 19.32
C GLU A 86 -3.72 9.78 18.55
N ARG A 87 -2.40 9.77 18.82
CA ARG A 87 -1.42 10.61 18.11
C ARG A 87 -1.45 10.32 16.61
N GLU A 88 -1.49 9.06 16.19
CA GLU A 88 -1.59 8.70 14.77
C GLU A 88 -2.86 9.27 14.11
N CYS A 89 -4.00 9.19 14.79
CA CYS A 89 -5.25 9.77 14.28
C CYS A 89 -5.19 11.30 14.19
N LEU A 90 -4.60 11.96 15.17
CA LEU A 90 -4.45 13.42 15.19
C LEU A 90 -3.45 13.90 14.13
N ASP A 91 -2.32 13.22 13.96
CA ASP A 91 -1.34 13.48 12.90
C ASP A 91 -1.98 13.33 11.52
N ALA A 92 -2.79 12.29 11.33
CA ALA A 92 -3.54 12.09 10.09
C ALA A 92 -4.55 13.22 9.84
N LEU A 93 -5.31 13.65 10.86
CA LEU A 93 -6.25 14.77 10.73
C LEU A 93 -5.53 16.07 10.36
N ALA A 94 -4.40 16.36 11.00
CA ALA A 94 -3.60 17.55 10.72
C ALA A 94 -3.03 17.52 9.29
N ALA A 95 -2.51 16.36 8.85
CA ALA A 95 -2.05 16.16 7.48
C ALA A 95 -3.18 16.30 6.46
N MET A 96 -4.37 15.73 6.72
CA MET A 96 -5.54 15.88 5.84
C MET A 96 -5.91 17.35 5.61
N ARG A 97 -5.96 18.15 6.69
CA ARG A 97 -6.24 19.60 6.61
C ARG A 97 -5.16 20.32 5.79
N LEU A 98 -3.89 20.05 6.06
CA LEU A 98 -2.78 20.65 5.33
C LEU A 98 -2.82 20.29 3.83
N HIS A 99 -3.19 19.06 3.50
CA HIS A 99 -3.34 18.62 2.10
C HIS A 99 -4.46 19.39 1.40
N ASP A 100 -5.62 19.54 2.05
CA ASP A 100 -6.76 20.25 1.47
C ASP A 100 -6.43 21.73 1.20
N ASP A 101 -5.69 22.38 2.10
CA ASP A 101 -5.23 23.76 1.92
C ASP A 101 -4.23 23.90 0.75
N ALA A 102 -3.32 22.92 0.59
CA ALA A 102 -2.26 22.97 -0.42
C ALA A 102 -2.68 22.50 -1.81
N ARG A 103 -3.69 21.62 -1.90
CA ARG A 103 -4.02 20.86 -3.12
C ARG A 103 -4.20 21.75 -4.34
N ALA A 104 -5.03 22.79 -4.24
CA ALA A 104 -5.32 23.66 -5.38
C ALA A 104 -4.06 24.35 -5.93
N ALA A 105 -3.15 24.77 -5.05
CA ALA A 105 -1.89 25.40 -5.46
C ALA A 105 -0.94 24.39 -6.12
N VAL A 106 -0.84 23.17 -5.57
CA VAL A 106 -0.03 22.08 -6.13
C VAL A 106 -0.56 21.67 -7.50
N HIS A 107 -1.87 21.43 -7.64
CA HIS A 107 -2.51 21.04 -8.90
C HIS A 107 -2.30 22.10 -9.99
N ARG A 108 -2.42 23.39 -9.66
CA ARG A 108 -2.11 24.47 -10.62
C ARG A 108 -0.65 24.47 -11.09
N ARG A 109 0.31 24.05 -10.24
CA ARG A 109 1.71 23.89 -10.66
C ARG A 109 1.88 22.67 -11.57
N LEU A 110 1.27 21.54 -11.21
CA LEU A 110 1.34 20.31 -12.00
C LEU A 110 0.66 20.45 -13.37
N ALA A 111 -0.46 21.18 -13.46
CA ALA A 111 -1.15 21.46 -14.71
C ALA A 111 -0.23 22.11 -15.76
N ARG A 112 0.71 22.96 -15.32
CA ARG A 112 1.66 23.67 -16.19
C ARG A 112 2.78 22.78 -16.73
N ILE A 113 2.95 21.57 -16.19
CA ILE A 113 3.96 20.63 -16.67
C ILE A 113 3.49 20.08 -18.02
N PRO A 114 4.23 20.32 -19.13
CA PRO A 114 3.89 19.77 -20.44
C PRO A 114 3.81 18.25 -20.41
N ASP A 115 2.93 17.67 -21.22
CA ASP A 115 2.66 16.23 -21.18
C ASP A 115 3.90 15.35 -21.40
N GLY A 116 4.79 15.75 -22.32
CA GLY A 116 6.06 15.05 -22.55
C GLY A 116 6.98 14.98 -21.32
N LEU A 117 6.87 15.93 -20.37
CA LEU A 117 7.62 15.94 -19.11
C LEU A 117 6.91 15.18 -17.97
N ARG A 118 5.69 14.67 -18.22
CA ARG A 118 4.95 13.78 -17.29
C ARG A 118 5.32 12.31 -17.48
N ARG A 119 6.09 11.99 -18.53
CA ARG A 119 6.56 10.64 -18.89
C ARG A 119 7.82 10.27 -18.12
N GLY A 120 8.12 8.97 -18.10
CA GLY A 120 9.20 8.40 -17.31
C GLY A 120 8.79 8.11 -15.86
N PRO A 121 9.64 7.43 -15.09
CA PRO A 121 9.45 7.16 -13.67
C PRO A 121 9.72 8.43 -12.83
N GLY A 122 9.08 9.55 -13.18
CA GLY A 122 9.16 10.81 -12.47
C GLY A 122 8.24 10.88 -11.24
N THR A 123 8.07 12.08 -10.68
CA THR A 123 7.25 12.29 -9.47
C THR A 123 5.86 12.84 -9.75
N PHE A 124 5.47 13.05 -11.02
CA PHE A 124 4.18 13.65 -11.38
C PHE A 124 3.01 12.84 -10.84
N TYR A 125 2.89 11.56 -11.24
CA TYR A 125 1.82 10.68 -10.77
C TYR A 125 1.97 10.29 -9.30
N GLU A 126 3.21 10.18 -8.81
CA GLU A 126 3.51 9.92 -7.39
C GLU A 126 2.98 11.04 -6.49
N THR A 127 3.09 12.30 -6.92
CA THR A 127 2.56 13.47 -6.20
C THR A 127 1.03 13.43 -6.15
N LEU A 128 0.38 13.11 -7.26
CA LEU A 128 -1.09 13.01 -7.31
C LEU A 128 -1.60 11.87 -6.42
N ALA A 129 -0.94 10.70 -6.49
CA ALA A 129 -1.25 9.54 -5.65
C ALA A 129 -1.16 9.84 -4.15
N ALA A 130 -0.28 10.75 -3.75
CA ALA A 130 -0.04 11.07 -2.34
C ALA A 130 -1.23 11.79 -1.66
N TYR A 131 -2.19 12.31 -2.43
CA TYR A 131 -3.45 12.82 -1.90
C TYR A 131 -4.48 11.72 -1.60
N ASN A 132 -4.32 10.52 -2.16
CA ASN A 132 -5.21 9.39 -1.93
C ASN A 132 -4.92 8.73 -0.59
N ASP A 133 -5.96 8.21 0.05
CA ASP A 133 -5.79 7.40 1.24
C ASP A 133 -5.48 5.94 0.92
N HIS A 134 -4.81 5.26 1.85
CA HIS A 134 -4.66 3.81 1.79
C HIS A 134 -6.05 3.13 1.88
N PRO A 135 -6.37 2.15 1.01
CA PRO A 135 -7.70 1.54 0.98
C PRO A 135 -8.13 0.85 2.29
N VAL A 136 -7.16 0.32 3.05
CA VAL A 136 -7.41 -0.43 4.30
C VAL A 136 -7.17 0.39 5.57
N HIS A 137 -6.15 1.26 5.58
CA HIS A 137 -5.66 1.91 6.79
C HIS A 137 -6.33 3.30 6.94
N PRO A 138 -7.05 3.56 8.03
CA PRO A 138 -7.90 4.75 8.13
C PRO A 138 -7.12 6.05 8.29
N ALA A 139 -5.98 6.02 9.00
CA ALA A 139 -5.15 7.19 9.31
C ALA A 139 -3.92 7.32 8.38
N SER A 140 -4.07 6.99 7.10
CA SER A 140 -2.92 6.75 6.20
C SER A 140 -2.06 7.97 5.86
N ARG A 141 -2.56 9.19 6.08
CA ARG A 141 -1.82 10.45 5.84
C ARG A 141 -0.93 10.87 7.02
N GLY A 142 -1.10 10.23 8.18
CA GLY A 142 -0.28 10.52 9.36
C GLY A 142 1.17 10.09 9.16
N ARG A 143 2.10 10.94 9.63
CA ARG A 143 3.55 10.65 9.62
C ARG A 143 4.14 10.93 10.99
N ALA A 144 4.21 9.88 11.80
CA ALA A 144 4.65 10.00 13.18
C ALA A 144 6.10 10.50 13.25
N GLY A 145 6.31 11.59 14.02
CA GLY A 145 7.62 12.20 14.24
C GLY A 145 7.98 13.35 13.30
N LEU A 146 7.09 13.74 12.37
CA LEU A 146 7.31 14.87 11.46
C LEU A 146 6.38 16.04 11.78
N SER A 147 6.91 17.26 11.74
CA SER A 147 6.07 18.46 11.86
C SER A 147 5.36 18.79 10.55
N LEU A 148 4.30 19.61 10.60
CA LEU A 148 3.63 20.12 9.39
C LEU A 148 4.60 20.91 8.48
N ALA A 149 5.59 21.59 9.07
CA ALA A 149 6.64 22.28 8.30
C ALA A 149 7.55 21.29 7.57
N ASP A 150 7.86 20.15 8.17
CA ASP A 150 8.62 19.08 7.51
C ASP A 150 7.82 18.47 6.36
N LEU A 151 6.51 18.26 6.55
CA LEU A 151 5.62 17.81 5.49
C LEU A 151 5.65 18.76 4.29
N GLY A 152 5.46 20.06 4.52
CA GLY A 152 5.48 21.05 3.44
C GLY A 152 6.82 21.14 2.68
N ARG A 153 7.94 20.75 3.32
CA ARG A 153 9.29 20.81 2.71
C ARG A 153 9.69 19.52 2.00
N TYR A 154 9.23 18.36 2.46
CA TYR A 154 9.80 17.08 2.08
C TYR A 154 8.78 16.03 1.65
N ALA A 155 7.49 16.24 1.88
CA ALA A 155 6.48 15.24 1.55
C ALA A 155 5.99 15.36 0.09
N PRO A 156 5.69 14.23 -0.58
CA PRO A 156 5.37 14.20 -2.01
C PRO A 156 4.14 15.02 -2.39
N GLU A 157 3.15 15.17 -1.50
CA GLU A 157 1.90 15.91 -1.77
C GLU A 157 2.15 17.37 -2.13
N PHE A 158 3.26 17.95 -1.68
CA PHE A 158 3.59 19.36 -1.91
C PHE A 158 4.44 19.56 -3.17
N ALA A 159 4.80 18.48 -3.88
CA ALA A 159 5.72 18.48 -5.01
C ALA A 159 7.04 19.24 -4.74
N PRO A 160 7.72 19.04 -3.59
CA PRO A 160 8.93 19.79 -3.29
C PRO A 160 10.11 19.26 -4.13
N SER A 161 11.14 20.09 -4.20
CA SER A 161 12.46 19.67 -4.67
C SER A 161 13.52 20.26 -3.76
N PHE A 162 14.42 19.43 -3.27
CA PHE A 162 15.38 19.80 -2.22
C PHE A 162 16.76 19.19 -2.48
N PRO A 163 17.85 19.82 -2.02
CA PRO A 163 19.18 19.28 -2.15
C PRO A 163 19.42 18.21 -1.08
N LEU A 164 20.03 17.09 -1.47
CA LEU A 164 20.25 15.93 -0.63
C LEU A 164 21.48 16.11 0.28
N ARG A 165 21.45 15.55 1.48
CA ARG A 165 22.63 15.48 2.36
C ARG A 165 23.40 14.20 2.11
N TRP A 166 24.67 14.20 2.51
CA TRP A 166 25.57 13.07 2.33
C TRP A 166 26.38 12.85 3.60
N ALA A 167 26.82 11.62 3.84
CA ALA A 167 27.70 11.28 4.94
C ALA A 167 28.78 10.30 4.50
N ALA A 168 30.01 10.50 4.98
CA ALA A 168 31.05 9.50 4.91
C ALA A 168 30.78 8.43 5.98
N VAL A 169 30.54 7.19 5.56
CA VAL A 169 30.18 6.06 6.43
C VAL A 169 31.30 5.03 6.41
N ARG A 170 31.77 4.63 7.59
CA ARG A 170 32.89 3.68 7.76
C ARG A 170 32.43 2.23 7.64
N ASN A 171 33.30 1.40 7.05
CA ASN A 171 33.14 -0.05 6.93
C ASN A 171 31.77 -0.50 6.35
N PRO A 172 31.29 0.09 5.25
CA PRO A 172 30.00 -0.30 4.68
C PRO A 172 30.11 -1.65 3.93
N ALA A 173 29.03 -2.43 3.96
CA ALA A 173 28.79 -3.47 2.97
C ALA A 173 28.15 -2.82 1.74
N LEU A 174 28.74 -3.03 0.56
CA LEU A 174 28.33 -2.43 -0.70
C LEU A 174 28.02 -3.52 -1.73
N ALA A 175 27.00 -3.30 -2.54
CA ALA A 175 26.64 -4.16 -3.66
C ALA A 175 26.31 -3.33 -4.89
N GLY A 176 26.69 -3.85 -6.06
CA GLY A 176 26.41 -3.25 -7.36
C GLY A 176 27.21 -1.97 -7.68
N PRO A 177 27.25 -1.58 -8.95
CA PRO A 177 27.97 -0.38 -9.37
C PRO A 177 27.21 0.88 -8.96
N LEU A 178 27.92 1.90 -8.48
CA LEU A 178 27.33 3.22 -8.25
C LEU A 178 27.00 3.92 -9.58
N PRO A 179 25.93 4.72 -9.64
CA PRO A 179 25.58 5.47 -10.84
C PRO A 179 26.60 6.60 -11.10
N GLY A 180 26.77 7.01 -12.37
CA GLY A 180 27.74 8.04 -12.75
C GLY A 180 27.45 9.45 -12.19
N TRP A 181 26.25 9.69 -11.65
CA TRP A 181 25.89 10.93 -10.97
C TRP A 181 26.17 10.92 -9.46
N TRP A 182 26.68 9.80 -8.91
CA TRP A 182 27.06 9.71 -7.50
C TRP A 182 28.19 10.71 -7.21
N PRO A 183 28.11 11.51 -6.13
CA PRO A 183 29.10 12.54 -5.87
C PRO A 183 30.49 11.96 -5.59
N ALA A 184 31.51 12.68 -6.03
CA ALA A 184 32.84 12.57 -5.47
C ALA A 184 32.89 13.26 -4.08
N PRO A 185 33.89 12.96 -3.23
CA PRO A 185 34.02 13.60 -1.92
C PRO A 185 34.08 15.14 -1.99
N ALA A 186 34.76 15.68 -3.02
CA ALA A 186 34.88 17.12 -3.22
C ALA A 186 33.51 17.79 -3.49
N ASP A 187 32.59 17.11 -4.17
CA ASP A 187 31.26 17.63 -4.50
C ASP A 187 30.38 17.88 -3.27
N VAL A 188 30.70 17.21 -2.16
CA VAL A 188 30.01 17.33 -0.87
C VAL A 188 30.86 18.05 0.20
N GLY A 189 31.96 18.69 -0.22
CA GLY A 189 32.82 19.48 0.67
C GLY A 189 33.78 18.64 1.54
N LEU A 190 34.09 17.40 1.14
CA LEU A 190 35.09 16.56 1.79
C LEU A 190 36.38 16.53 0.97
N ALA A 191 37.53 16.76 1.61
CA ALA A 191 38.83 16.70 0.94
C ALA A 191 39.18 15.29 0.46
N SER A 192 38.87 14.28 1.28
CA SER A 192 39.01 12.86 0.96
C SER A 192 38.08 12.03 1.86
N LEU A 193 37.92 10.75 1.53
CA LEU A 193 37.32 9.77 2.43
C LEU A 193 38.42 9.04 3.18
N ALA A 194 38.19 8.72 4.45
CA ALA A 194 39.04 7.78 5.16
C ALA A 194 38.96 6.39 4.50
N ASP A 195 40.07 5.65 4.54
CA ASP A 195 40.14 4.29 4.01
C ASP A 195 39.00 3.42 4.55
N GLY A 196 38.38 2.65 3.66
CA GLY A 196 37.22 1.81 4.00
C GLY A 196 35.92 2.58 4.26
N SER A 197 35.83 3.87 3.93
CA SER A 197 34.59 4.66 4.00
C SER A 197 33.94 4.83 2.63
N ALA A 198 32.62 5.01 2.60
CA ALA A 198 31.87 5.37 1.39
C ALA A 198 30.86 6.48 1.66
N LEU A 199 30.48 7.21 0.60
CA LEU A 199 29.44 8.24 0.69
C LEU A 199 28.05 7.60 0.68
N PHE A 200 27.26 7.90 1.69
CA PHE A 200 25.88 7.49 1.82
C PHE A 200 24.96 8.71 1.67
N PRO A 201 23.86 8.59 0.92
CA PRO A 201 22.87 9.63 0.82
C PRO A 201 22.03 9.69 2.10
N VAL A 202 21.77 10.90 2.57
CA VAL A 202 21.07 11.16 3.83
C VAL A 202 19.89 12.08 3.55
N HIS A 203 18.69 11.64 3.91
CA HIS A 203 17.52 12.52 3.85
C HIS A 203 17.74 13.71 4.81
N PRO A 204 17.41 14.97 4.45
CA PRO A 204 17.63 16.12 5.34
C PRO A 204 17.04 15.95 6.74
N LEU A 205 15.87 15.33 6.86
CA LEU A 205 15.22 14.99 8.15
C LEU A 205 15.98 13.95 9.00
N ALA A 206 16.88 13.17 8.41
CA ALA A 206 17.74 12.20 9.09
C ALA A 206 19.12 12.76 9.47
N ALA A 207 19.48 13.95 8.97
CA ALA A 207 20.84 14.49 9.05
C ALA A 207 21.33 14.67 10.49
N ARG A 208 20.45 15.06 11.42
CA ARG A 208 20.78 15.21 12.83
C ARG A 208 21.14 13.86 13.46
N GLN A 209 20.33 12.83 13.24
CA GLN A 209 20.57 11.49 13.79
C GLN A 209 21.84 10.86 13.19
N VAL A 210 22.04 11.01 11.87
CA VAL A 210 23.23 10.50 11.18
C VAL A 210 24.50 11.24 11.64
N GLY A 211 24.46 12.57 11.81
CA GLY A 211 25.60 13.35 12.28
C GLY A 211 26.01 13.04 13.73
N GLY A 212 25.10 12.49 14.54
CA GLY A 212 25.41 11.99 15.88
C GLY A 212 25.91 10.55 15.93
N HIS A 213 25.94 9.83 14.80
CA HIS A 213 26.33 8.42 14.76
C HIS A 213 27.86 8.27 14.67
N PRO A 214 28.51 7.47 15.55
CA PRO A 214 29.98 7.39 15.62
C PRO A 214 30.66 6.83 14.36
N GLY A 215 29.93 6.03 13.58
CA GLY A 215 30.40 5.47 12.31
C GLY A 215 30.16 6.35 11.07
N ALA A 216 29.60 7.56 11.23
CA ALA A 216 29.28 8.45 10.13
C ALA A 216 29.76 9.88 10.37
N VAL A 217 30.20 10.56 9.32
CA VAL A 217 30.52 11.99 9.34
C VAL A 217 29.66 12.67 8.30
N LEU A 218 28.76 13.56 8.73
CA LEU A 218 27.92 14.32 7.82
C LEU A 218 28.79 15.26 6.98
N ALA A 219 28.61 15.23 5.66
CA ALA A 219 29.34 16.08 4.75
C ALA A 219 28.86 17.55 4.85
N PRO A 220 29.75 18.55 4.73
CA PRO A 220 29.37 19.96 4.88
C PRO A 220 28.34 20.42 3.85
N GLU A 221 28.54 20.04 2.58
CA GLU A 221 27.74 20.54 1.48
C GLU A 221 26.67 19.54 1.05
N PRO A 222 25.44 20.00 0.77
CA PRO A 222 24.46 19.16 0.13
C PRO A 222 24.79 19.01 -1.36
N TYR A 223 24.45 17.87 -1.95
CA TYR A 223 24.66 17.62 -3.37
C TYR A 223 23.48 16.87 -3.96
N LEU A 224 23.20 17.12 -5.25
CA LEU A 224 22.07 16.59 -6.01
C LEU A 224 20.71 17.11 -5.53
N ARG A 225 19.98 17.77 -6.44
CA ARG A 225 18.61 18.18 -6.19
C ARG A 225 17.65 17.05 -6.57
N VAL A 226 16.82 16.62 -5.63
CA VAL A 226 15.94 15.46 -5.78
C VAL A 226 14.49 15.85 -5.51
N ALA A 227 13.55 14.97 -5.88
CA ALA A 227 12.13 15.11 -5.57
C ALA A 227 11.57 13.81 -4.98
N PRO A 228 10.76 13.85 -3.91
CA PRO A 228 10.26 12.66 -3.23
C PRO A 228 9.18 11.95 -4.06
N THR A 229 9.15 10.61 -3.98
CA THR A 229 8.05 9.78 -4.48
C THR A 229 7.06 9.46 -3.35
N LEU A 230 6.02 8.67 -3.60
CA LEU A 230 4.96 8.37 -2.64
C LEU A 230 5.46 7.81 -1.30
N SER A 231 6.65 7.18 -1.25
CA SER A 231 7.21 6.63 -0.01
C SER A 231 7.86 7.70 0.88
N MET A 232 8.03 8.92 0.35
CA MET A 232 8.79 10.06 0.86
C MET A 232 10.30 9.79 1.00
N ARG A 233 10.68 8.58 1.42
CA ARG A 233 12.06 8.12 1.62
C ARG A 233 12.75 7.65 0.33
N THR A 234 12.00 7.53 -0.75
CA THR A 234 12.52 7.33 -2.11
C THR A 234 12.39 8.63 -2.86
N VAL A 235 13.45 9.01 -3.57
CA VAL A 235 13.51 10.24 -4.33
C VAL A 235 13.90 9.95 -5.78
N ALA A 236 13.32 10.69 -6.72
CA ALA A 236 13.81 10.72 -8.10
C ALA A 236 15.14 11.50 -8.13
N ALA A 237 16.21 10.78 -8.45
CA ALA A 237 17.59 11.27 -8.46
C ALA A 237 18.12 11.50 -9.89
N ALA A 238 17.55 10.78 -10.87
CA ALA A 238 17.84 10.89 -12.29
C ALA A 238 16.60 10.48 -13.11
N PRO A 239 16.53 10.74 -14.43
CA PRO A 239 15.34 10.41 -15.24
C PRO A 239 14.88 8.95 -15.15
N LEU A 240 15.82 8.01 -15.03
CA LEU A 240 15.56 6.57 -14.87
C LEU A 240 16.14 6.00 -13.56
N GLY A 241 16.43 6.88 -12.59
CA GLY A 241 17.13 6.50 -11.36
C GLY A 241 16.44 7.05 -10.13
N HIS A 242 16.05 6.16 -9.23
CA HIS A 242 15.56 6.51 -7.90
C HIS A 242 16.59 6.16 -6.83
N LEU A 243 16.53 6.87 -5.72
CA LEU A 243 17.35 6.63 -4.54
C LEU A 243 16.44 6.48 -3.32
N LYS A 244 16.53 5.34 -2.63
CA LYS A 244 15.79 5.06 -1.40
C LYS A 244 16.78 5.12 -0.23
N MET A 245 16.44 5.88 0.80
CA MET A 245 17.23 6.00 2.02
C MET A 245 16.35 5.91 3.27
N PRO A 246 16.93 5.76 4.46
CA PRO A 246 16.20 5.86 5.71
C PRO A 246 15.57 7.24 5.95
N LEU A 247 14.38 7.22 6.53
CA LEU A 247 13.67 8.40 7.02
C LEU A 247 13.19 8.14 8.47
N PRO A 248 13.45 9.04 9.43
CA PRO A 248 13.14 8.83 10.85
C PRO A 248 11.66 9.15 11.15
N THR A 249 10.76 8.46 10.46
CA THR A 249 9.30 8.56 10.64
C THR A 249 8.70 7.17 10.61
N SER A 250 7.47 7.03 11.12
CA SER A 250 6.61 5.87 10.84
C SER A 250 5.38 6.29 10.05
N THR A 251 4.84 5.39 9.22
CA THR A 251 3.56 5.60 8.51
C THR A 251 2.78 4.29 8.46
N LEU A 252 1.45 4.33 8.41
CA LEU A 252 0.60 3.12 8.49
C LEU A 252 0.92 2.31 9.76
N GLY A 253 0.91 3.01 10.89
CA GLY A 253 1.24 2.51 12.20
C GLY A 253 2.63 2.87 12.72
N VAL A 254 2.74 3.15 14.03
CA VAL A 254 4.00 3.58 14.68
C VAL A 254 5.09 2.52 14.63
N ARG A 255 4.72 1.24 14.51
CA ARG A 255 5.67 0.11 14.38
C ARG A 255 6.21 -0.05 12.96
N ASN A 256 5.61 0.59 11.96
CA ASN A 256 6.04 0.53 10.57
C ASN A 256 7.00 1.69 10.24
N ARG A 257 8.25 1.54 10.72
CA ARG A 257 9.31 2.55 10.59
C ARG A 257 9.82 2.66 9.15
N ARG A 258 10.15 3.89 8.74
CA ARG A 258 10.69 4.21 7.41
C ARG A 258 12.21 4.20 7.32
N THR A 259 12.87 3.62 8.31
CA THR A 259 14.27 3.16 8.24
C THR A 259 14.42 1.97 7.28
N ILE A 260 15.66 1.60 6.93
CA ILE A 260 15.93 0.41 6.10
C ILE A 260 16.64 -0.60 6.99
N ARG A 261 16.09 -1.80 7.18
CA ARG A 261 16.83 -2.84 7.89
C ARG A 261 17.89 -3.42 6.96
N PRO A 262 19.19 -3.43 7.33
CA PRO A 262 20.27 -3.85 6.43
C PRO A 262 20.02 -5.17 5.68
N GLY A 263 19.50 -6.20 6.38
CA GLY A 263 19.22 -7.51 5.79
C GLY A 263 18.15 -7.51 4.69
N THR A 264 17.26 -6.51 4.63
CA THR A 264 16.20 -6.48 3.60
C THR A 264 16.73 -6.09 2.23
N LEU A 265 17.92 -5.48 2.14
CA LEU A 265 18.56 -5.09 0.88
C LEU A 265 19.04 -6.30 0.05
N PRO A 266 19.90 -7.20 0.59
CA PRO A 266 20.28 -8.42 -0.13
C PRO A 266 19.07 -9.33 -0.42
N ASP A 267 18.09 -9.39 0.49
CA ASP A 267 16.87 -10.17 0.30
C ASP A 267 16.03 -9.65 -0.87
N GLY A 268 15.76 -8.35 -0.93
CA GLY A 268 15.05 -7.73 -2.04
C GLY A 268 15.77 -7.94 -3.37
N ALA A 269 17.10 -7.81 -3.39
CA ALA A 269 17.92 -8.07 -4.58
C ALA A 269 17.86 -9.55 -5.02
N LEU A 270 17.81 -10.50 -4.09
CA LEU A 270 17.64 -11.92 -4.38
C LEU A 270 16.27 -12.20 -5.00
N VAL A 271 15.21 -11.65 -4.41
CA VAL A 271 13.85 -11.80 -4.93
C VAL A 271 13.75 -11.21 -6.33
N GLU A 272 14.31 -10.03 -6.60
CA GLU A 272 14.32 -9.46 -7.95
C GLU A 272 14.98 -10.40 -8.98
N ARG A 273 16.12 -11.03 -8.64
CA ARG A 273 16.78 -12.01 -9.52
C ARG A 273 15.91 -13.26 -9.73
N LEU A 274 15.20 -13.71 -8.69
CA LEU A 274 14.21 -14.79 -8.82
C LEU A 274 13.09 -14.41 -9.80
N LEU A 275 12.53 -13.21 -9.68
CA LEU A 275 11.49 -12.72 -10.59
C LEU A 275 12.00 -12.62 -12.03
N ARG A 276 13.25 -12.20 -12.25
CA ARG A 276 13.89 -12.24 -13.58
C ARG A 276 13.97 -13.66 -14.15
N ARG A 277 14.27 -14.66 -13.32
CA ARG A 277 14.29 -16.07 -13.75
C ARG A 277 12.88 -16.58 -14.11
N VAL A 278 11.84 -16.15 -13.39
CA VAL A 278 10.45 -16.44 -13.78
C VAL A 278 10.17 -15.83 -15.16
N LEU A 279 10.49 -14.55 -15.38
CA LEU A 279 10.26 -13.91 -16.69
C LEU A 279 11.07 -14.54 -17.84
N GLN A 280 12.26 -15.08 -17.57
CA GLN A 280 13.01 -15.84 -18.58
C GLN A 280 12.29 -17.13 -18.99
N ARG A 281 11.52 -17.75 -18.09
CA ARG A 281 10.69 -18.93 -18.39
C ARG A 281 9.34 -18.57 -18.97
N GLU A 282 8.82 -17.42 -18.59
CA GLU A 282 7.48 -16.93 -18.94
C GLU A 282 7.57 -15.59 -19.71
N PRO A 283 8.24 -15.55 -20.88
CA PRO A 283 8.56 -14.29 -21.57
C PRO A 283 7.34 -13.54 -22.12
N ALA A 284 6.17 -14.20 -22.17
CA ALA A 284 4.92 -13.59 -22.61
C ALA A 284 4.25 -12.73 -21.53
N LEU A 285 4.70 -12.81 -20.27
CA LEU A 285 4.12 -12.00 -19.19
C LEU A 285 4.43 -10.52 -19.39
N PRO A 286 3.42 -9.63 -19.34
CA PRO A 286 3.60 -8.21 -19.64
C PRO A 286 4.17 -7.45 -18.44
N VAL A 287 5.38 -7.80 -18.00
CA VAL A 287 6.00 -7.27 -16.78
C VAL A 287 7.41 -6.76 -17.02
N LEU A 288 7.68 -5.56 -16.52
CA LEU A 288 8.99 -4.95 -16.37
C LEU A 288 9.38 -4.94 -14.90
N LEU A 289 10.66 -5.21 -14.62
CA LEU A 289 11.22 -5.17 -13.27
C LEU A 289 12.20 -4.01 -13.14
N ALA A 290 12.04 -3.21 -12.09
CA ALA A 290 13.08 -2.27 -11.69
C ALA A 290 14.32 -3.04 -11.18
N ASP A 291 15.51 -2.57 -11.54
CA ASP A 291 16.78 -3.06 -11.00
C ASP A 291 17.03 -2.44 -9.62
N GLU A 292 17.20 -3.29 -8.62
CA GLU A 292 17.42 -2.96 -7.21
C GLU A 292 18.71 -3.64 -6.69
N GLN A 293 19.63 -3.99 -7.60
CA GLN A 293 20.85 -4.73 -7.30
C GLN A 293 21.98 -3.86 -6.70
N THR A 294 21.78 -2.53 -6.60
CA THR A 294 22.78 -1.60 -6.08
C THR A 294 22.35 -1.00 -4.75
N TYR A 295 23.06 -1.33 -3.68
CA TYR A 295 22.74 -0.86 -2.33
C TYR A 295 24.00 -0.78 -1.46
N GLY A 296 23.87 -0.12 -0.32
CA GLY A 296 24.89 -0.10 0.71
C GLY A 296 24.29 0.00 2.10
N HIS A 297 24.94 -0.60 3.10
CA HIS A 297 24.54 -0.47 4.50
C HIS A 297 25.74 -0.57 5.45
N ALA A 298 25.64 0.02 6.64
CA ALA A 298 26.64 -0.12 7.71
C ALA A 298 26.06 -0.74 8.99
N HIS A 299 25.21 -1.76 8.82
CA HIS A 299 24.56 -2.50 9.91
C HIS A 299 23.69 -1.67 10.86
N ASP A 300 23.41 -0.41 10.51
CA ASP A 300 22.51 0.49 11.20
C ASP A 300 21.31 0.86 10.32
N PRO A 301 20.07 0.89 10.85
CA PRO A 301 18.89 1.19 10.05
C PRO A 301 18.79 2.60 9.46
N LEU A 302 19.61 3.55 9.93
CA LEU A 302 19.74 4.91 9.42
C LEU A 302 20.91 5.07 8.43
N LEU A 303 21.83 4.10 8.37
CA LEU A 303 22.98 4.10 7.47
C LEU A 303 22.82 3.04 6.39
N ALA A 304 21.96 3.34 5.43
CA ALA A 304 21.70 2.47 4.29
C ALA A 304 21.22 3.27 3.07
N TYR A 305 21.33 2.68 1.89
CA TYR A 305 20.69 3.18 0.67
C TYR A 305 20.39 2.05 -0.30
N LEU A 306 19.44 2.29 -1.20
CA LEU A 306 19.15 1.48 -2.38
C LEU A 306 19.05 2.39 -3.60
N VAL A 307 19.83 2.10 -4.64
CA VAL A 307 19.69 2.70 -5.97
C VAL A 307 18.77 1.82 -6.78
N ARG A 308 17.70 2.41 -7.32
CA ARG A 308 16.76 1.74 -8.20
C ARG A 308 16.90 2.28 -9.62
N ARG A 309 17.02 1.40 -10.61
CA ARG A 309 17.08 1.77 -12.03
C ARG A 309 15.89 1.20 -12.78
N PHE A 310 15.33 1.99 -13.68
CA PHE A 310 14.20 1.58 -14.49
C PHE A 310 14.65 1.19 -15.90
N PRO A 311 13.98 0.22 -16.55
CA PRO A 311 14.27 -0.15 -17.93
C PRO A 311 14.18 1.06 -18.89
N PRO A 312 15.06 1.19 -19.90
CA PRO A 312 15.10 2.35 -20.79
C PRO A 312 13.77 2.65 -21.51
N GLU A 313 12.98 1.62 -21.82
CA GLU A 313 11.66 1.77 -22.44
C GLU A 313 10.68 2.58 -21.58
N THR A 314 10.89 2.64 -20.27
CA THR A 314 10.04 3.44 -19.36
C THR A 314 10.21 4.95 -19.57
N ALA A 315 11.31 5.42 -20.17
CA ALA A 315 11.62 6.84 -20.32
C ALA A 315 10.57 7.61 -21.13
N ARG A 316 9.91 6.94 -22.09
CA ARG A 316 8.95 7.55 -23.01
C ARG A 316 7.50 7.19 -22.72
N ALA A 317 7.26 6.35 -21.71
CA ALA A 317 5.94 5.92 -21.29
C ALA A 317 5.42 6.77 -20.12
N HIS A 318 4.10 6.83 -19.97
CA HIS A 318 3.51 7.24 -18.69
C HIS A 318 3.66 6.10 -17.70
N ILE A 319 4.40 6.34 -16.62
CA ILE A 319 4.57 5.40 -15.52
C ILE A 319 3.58 5.79 -14.42
N VAL A 320 2.44 5.11 -14.39
CA VAL A 320 1.31 5.45 -13.52
C VAL A 320 1.21 4.42 -12.39
N PRO A 321 1.64 4.73 -11.15
CA PRO A 321 1.39 3.85 -10.00
C PRO A 321 -0.10 3.51 -9.92
N VAL A 322 -0.44 2.29 -9.53
CA VAL A 322 -1.86 1.90 -9.35
C VAL A 322 -2.54 2.85 -8.35
N ALA A 323 -1.81 3.31 -7.33
CA ALA A 323 -2.28 4.28 -6.35
C ALA A 323 -2.63 5.66 -6.96
N ALA A 324 -2.11 5.97 -8.16
CA ALA A 324 -2.36 7.22 -8.87
C ALA A 324 -3.58 7.17 -9.79
N LEU A 325 -4.07 5.99 -10.19
CA LEU A 325 -5.15 5.84 -11.19
C LEU A 325 -6.39 6.68 -10.84
N LEU A 326 -6.76 6.68 -9.56
CA LEU A 326 -7.93 7.36 -9.03
C LEU A 326 -7.63 8.73 -8.39
N ALA A 327 -6.39 9.21 -8.51
CA ALA A 327 -6.02 10.54 -8.06
C ALA A 327 -6.66 11.59 -8.98
N GLU A 328 -7.07 12.72 -8.39
CA GLU A 328 -7.57 13.87 -9.13
C GLU A 328 -6.49 14.36 -10.11
N ALA A 329 -6.83 14.49 -11.38
CA ALA A 329 -5.93 15.04 -12.38
C ALA A 329 -5.88 16.58 -12.26
N PRO A 330 -4.73 17.21 -12.57
CA PRO A 330 -4.63 18.67 -12.52
C PRO A 330 -5.43 19.37 -13.65
N ASP A 331 -5.81 18.63 -14.69
CA ASP A 331 -6.50 19.14 -15.89
C ASP A 331 -8.02 18.83 -15.85
N ASN A 332 -8.58 18.62 -14.65
CA ASN A 332 -9.92 18.06 -14.33
C ASN A 332 -10.04 16.53 -14.50
N GLY A 333 -10.99 15.94 -13.76
CA GLY A 333 -11.22 14.49 -13.73
C GLY A 333 -10.21 13.73 -12.87
N TYR A 334 -10.00 12.46 -13.19
CA TYR A 334 -9.06 11.55 -12.55
C TYR A 334 -7.99 11.09 -13.54
N VAL A 335 -6.83 10.66 -13.02
CA VAL A 335 -5.68 10.27 -13.86
C VAL A 335 -6.05 9.18 -14.88
N ILE A 336 -6.86 8.20 -14.50
CA ILE A 336 -7.26 7.09 -15.39
C ILE A 336 -8.08 7.56 -16.60
N GLU A 337 -8.83 8.67 -16.50
CA GLU A 337 -9.67 9.21 -17.59
C GLU A 337 -8.86 9.81 -18.74
N ARG A 338 -7.53 9.85 -18.64
CA ARG A 338 -6.65 10.13 -19.77
C ARG A 338 -6.70 9.04 -20.84
N TRP A 339 -7.16 7.85 -20.47
CA TRP A 339 -7.36 6.70 -21.32
C TRP A 339 -8.81 6.24 -21.23
N ASP A 340 -9.20 5.31 -22.10
CA ASP A 340 -10.49 4.65 -21.98
C ASP A 340 -10.51 3.78 -20.73
N VAL A 341 -11.34 4.16 -19.76
CA VAL A 341 -11.34 3.64 -18.39
C VAL A 341 -11.61 2.14 -18.37
N GLU A 342 -12.63 1.70 -19.10
CA GLU A 342 -13.10 0.32 -19.04
C GLU A 342 -12.09 -0.66 -19.70
N PRO A 343 -11.64 -0.45 -20.96
CA PRO A 343 -10.62 -1.29 -21.58
C PRO A 343 -9.26 -1.24 -20.86
N LEU A 344 -8.86 -0.06 -20.35
CA LEU A 344 -7.61 0.06 -19.60
C LEU A 344 -7.66 -0.77 -18.32
N PHE A 345 -8.76 -0.69 -17.57
CA PHE A 345 -8.92 -1.44 -16.32
C PHE A 345 -8.97 -2.94 -16.57
N ASP A 346 -9.66 -3.38 -17.61
CA ASP A 346 -9.70 -4.80 -18.00
C ASP A 346 -8.33 -5.36 -18.40
N THR A 347 -7.59 -4.61 -19.23
CA THR A 347 -6.22 -4.97 -19.64
C THR A 347 -5.27 -4.98 -18.45
N TYR A 348 -5.41 -4.03 -17.52
CA TYR A 348 -4.66 -4.00 -16.28
C TYR A 348 -4.92 -5.24 -15.42
N LEU A 349 -6.18 -5.64 -15.23
CA LEU A 349 -6.54 -6.84 -14.46
C LEU A 349 -5.98 -8.12 -15.11
N SER A 350 -6.03 -8.21 -16.43
CA SER A 350 -5.41 -9.31 -17.20
C SER A 350 -3.90 -9.42 -16.90
N ALA A 351 -3.18 -8.31 -16.96
CA ALA A 351 -1.74 -8.26 -16.66
C ALA A 351 -1.46 -8.58 -15.18
N LEU A 352 -2.28 -8.05 -14.26
CA LEU A 352 -2.15 -8.27 -12.83
C LEU A 352 -2.32 -9.74 -12.45
N PHE A 353 -3.39 -10.38 -12.94
CA PHE A 353 -3.69 -11.77 -12.57
C PHE A 353 -2.80 -12.77 -13.29
N SER A 354 -2.49 -12.59 -14.58
CA SER A 354 -1.54 -13.47 -15.28
C SER A 354 -0.18 -13.50 -14.60
N TRP A 355 0.35 -12.33 -14.18
CA TRP A 355 1.58 -12.24 -13.41
C TRP A 355 1.49 -12.94 -12.05
N ASN A 356 0.53 -12.55 -11.21
CA ASN A 356 0.50 -12.99 -9.82
C ASN A 356 0.04 -14.45 -9.66
N VAL A 357 -0.85 -14.95 -10.52
CA VAL A 357 -1.22 -16.39 -10.52
C VAL A 357 -0.02 -17.21 -10.98
N THR A 358 0.73 -16.74 -11.99
CA THR A 358 1.97 -17.42 -12.39
C THR A 358 2.97 -17.45 -11.24
N LEU A 359 3.24 -16.32 -10.58
CA LEU A 359 4.10 -16.32 -9.39
C LEU A 359 3.60 -17.27 -8.30
N PHE A 360 2.29 -17.31 -8.05
CA PHE A 360 1.71 -18.25 -7.13
C PHE A 360 2.07 -19.68 -7.55
N ARG A 361 1.91 -20.08 -8.80
CA ARG A 361 2.33 -21.43 -9.26
C ARG A 361 3.81 -21.74 -9.01
N TYR A 362 4.69 -20.74 -9.02
CA TYR A 362 6.11 -20.86 -8.67
C TYR A 362 6.38 -20.83 -7.15
N GLY A 363 5.37 -20.73 -6.31
CA GLY A 363 5.55 -20.65 -4.85
C GLY A 363 5.82 -19.24 -4.34
N ILE A 364 5.54 -18.20 -5.11
CA ILE A 364 5.88 -16.81 -4.77
C ILE A 364 4.58 -16.01 -4.60
N ALA A 365 4.48 -15.26 -3.50
CA ALA A 365 3.48 -14.21 -3.33
C ALA A 365 4.18 -12.89 -3.00
N LEU A 366 3.88 -11.84 -3.77
CA LEU A 366 4.49 -10.53 -3.59
C LEU A 366 3.66 -9.65 -2.66
N GLU A 367 4.34 -8.88 -1.80
CA GLU A 367 3.74 -7.75 -1.09
C GLU A 367 3.78 -6.45 -1.93
N ALA A 368 3.60 -6.58 -3.24
CA ALA A 368 3.59 -5.47 -4.19
C ALA A 368 2.21 -4.79 -4.21
N HIS A 369 1.97 -3.92 -3.24
CA HIS A 369 0.75 -3.10 -3.16
C HIS A 369 0.75 -1.97 -4.22
N GLN A 370 -0.31 -1.16 -4.24
CA GLN A 370 -0.58 -0.15 -5.29
C GLN A 370 0.54 0.87 -5.58
N GLN A 371 1.48 1.05 -4.65
CA GLN A 371 2.64 1.93 -4.81
C GLN A 371 3.84 1.23 -5.48
N ASN A 372 3.87 -0.09 -5.40
CA ASN A 372 4.97 -0.94 -5.88
C ASN A 372 4.65 -1.58 -7.24
N VAL A 373 3.44 -1.33 -7.74
CA VAL A 373 2.98 -1.71 -9.09
C VAL A 373 2.58 -0.44 -9.81
N ALA A 374 3.09 -0.26 -11.04
CA ALA A 374 2.71 0.84 -11.93
C ALA A 374 2.35 0.30 -13.32
N LEU A 375 1.45 0.98 -14.00
CA LEU A 375 1.17 0.75 -15.41
C LEU A 375 2.21 1.49 -16.25
N VAL A 376 2.73 0.82 -17.27
CA VAL A 376 3.60 1.40 -18.31
C VAL A 376 2.75 1.60 -19.55
N LEU A 377 2.41 2.86 -19.83
CA LEU A 377 1.47 3.24 -20.88
C LEU A 377 2.17 4.07 -21.95
N ASP A 378 2.32 3.49 -23.13
CA ASP A 378 2.85 4.08 -24.35
C ASP A 378 2.09 3.48 -25.56
N ASP A 379 2.67 3.54 -26.77
CA ASP A 379 2.05 2.99 -27.99
C ASP A 379 2.11 1.44 -28.06
N SER A 380 2.73 0.77 -27.07
CA SER A 380 2.81 -0.69 -26.98
C SER A 380 1.71 -1.24 -26.06
N PRO A 381 1.47 -2.57 -26.07
CA PRO A 381 0.59 -3.20 -25.08
C PRO A 381 1.00 -2.84 -23.63
N LEU A 382 -0.02 -2.67 -22.78
CA LEU A 382 0.14 -2.36 -21.37
C LEU A 382 1.09 -3.36 -20.70
N ARG A 383 2.03 -2.84 -19.93
CA ARG A 383 2.91 -3.64 -19.07
C ARG A 383 2.83 -3.17 -17.63
N LEU A 384 3.09 -4.07 -16.69
CA LEU A 384 3.25 -3.72 -15.28
C LEU A 384 4.73 -3.49 -14.97
N LEU A 385 5.04 -2.39 -14.30
CA LEU A 385 6.34 -2.17 -13.68
C LEU A 385 6.25 -2.53 -12.20
N VAL A 386 7.07 -3.49 -11.77
CA VAL A 386 7.14 -3.98 -10.38
C VAL A 386 8.47 -3.58 -9.73
N LYS A 387 8.42 -3.18 -8.47
CA LYS A 387 9.56 -2.72 -7.65
C LYS A 387 9.35 -3.04 -6.16
N ASP A 388 10.36 -2.80 -5.31
CA ASP A 388 10.33 -3.02 -3.85
C ASP A 388 9.97 -4.48 -3.49
N ASN A 389 10.91 -5.39 -3.72
CA ASN A 389 10.68 -6.84 -3.59
C ASN A 389 11.02 -7.43 -2.20
N ASP A 390 11.26 -6.60 -1.19
CA ASP A 390 11.74 -6.99 0.14
C ASP A 390 10.67 -7.56 1.10
N GLY A 391 9.41 -7.64 0.65
CA GLY A 391 8.28 -8.18 1.41
C GLY A 391 7.74 -9.54 0.94
N ALA A 392 8.32 -10.13 -0.11
CA ALA A 392 7.82 -11.37 -0.71
C ALA A 392 7.75 -12.55 0.28
N LEU A 393 6.82 -13.47 0.03
CA LEU A 393 6.69 -14.75 0.71
C LEU A 393 6.92 -15.88 -0.30
N ILE A 394 7.78 -16.84 0.04
CA ILE A 394 8.26 -17.87 -0.88
C ILE A 394 8.14 -19.26 -0.26
N ASN A 395 7.43 -20.15 -0.96
CA ASN A 395 7.46 -21.58 -0.75
C ASN A 395 8.62 -22.21 -1.53
N ALA A 396 9.69 -22.54 -0.81
CA ALA A 396 10.94 -23.01 -1.39
C ALA A 396 10.86 -24.43 -1.97
N SER A 397 9.94 -25.31 -1.52
CA SER A 397 9.73 -26.60 -2.19
C SER A 397 9.03 -26.40 -3.54
N ARG A 398 7.92 -25.65 -3.57
CA ARG A 398 7.19 -25.38 -4.81
C ARG A 398 8.03 -24.61 -5.83
N LEU A 399 8.85 -23.67 -5.37
CA LEU A 399 9.79 -22.96 -6.25
C LEU A 399 10.76 -23.92 -6.95
N ARG A 400 11.31 -24.90 -6.23
CA ARG A 400 12.30 -25.85 -6.77
C ARG A 400 11.73 -26.77 -7.85
N GLU A 401 10.43 -27.03 -7.81
CA GLU A 401 9.75 -27.84 -8.83
C GLU A 401 9.75 -27.15 -10.20
N ARG A 402 9.75 -25.81 -10.24
CA ARG A 402 9.70 -25.02 -11.49
C ARG A 402 10.99 -24.28 -11.81
N LEU A 403 11.76 -23.89 -10.79
CA LEU A 403 13.06 -23.22 -10.90
C LEU A 403 14.10 -23.97 -10.08
N PRO A 404 15.03 -24.71 -10.75
CA PRO A 404 16.15 -25.32 -10.07
C PRO A 404 16.96 -24.29 -9.27
N PRO A 405 17.43 -24.64 -8.06
CA PRO A 405 18.34 -23.80 -7.28
C PRO A 405 19.53 -23.33 -8.11
N SER A 406 19.89 -22.05 -7.96
CA SER A 406 21.08 -21.46 -8.59
C SER A 406 21.64 -20.38 -7.68
N PRO A 407 22.98 -20.22 -7.60
CA PRO A 407 23.61 -19.23 -6.72
C PRO A 407 22.99 -17.84 -6.85
N GLY A 408 22.68 -17.21 -5.71
CA GLY A 408 22.09 -15.88 -5.68
C GLY A 408 20.60 -15.84 -6.06
N THR A 409 19.96 -16.98 -6.32
CA THR A 409 18.51 -17.10 -6.56
C THR A 409 17.92 -18.28 -5.78
N ASP A 410 18.55 -18.68 -4.68
CA ASP A 410 18.04 -19.73 -3.81
C ASP A 410 17.39 -19.07 -2.56
N PRO A 411 16.10 -19.32 -2.27
CA PRO A 411 15.46 -18.79 -1.07
C PRO A 411 16.17 -19.18 0.25
N ARG A 412 17.02 -20.21 0.25
CA ARG A 412 17.85 -20.57 1.41
C ARG A 412 18.87 -19.48 1.76
N ASP A 413 19.24 -18.64 0.81
CA ASP A 413 20.17 -17.52 0.98
C ASP A 413 19.50 -16.27 1.56
N LEU A 414 18.16 -16.26 1.72
CA LEU A 414 17.44 -15.16 2.36
C LEU A 414 17.85 -15.01 3.84
N VAL A 415 18.14 -13.77 4.23
CA VAL A 415 18.49 -13.36 5.59
C VAL A 415 17.24 -13.36 6.46
N ASP A 416 16.14 -12.76 6.01
CA ASP A 416 14.87 -12.76 6.72
C ASP A 416 14.10 -14.06 6.47
N ARG A 417 14.22 -15.00 7.42
CA ARG A 417 13.50 -16.29 7.39
C ARG A 417 11.98 -16.16 7.38
N ARG A 418 11.42 -14.98 7.70
CA ARG A 418 9.97 -14.72 7.61
C ARG A 418 9.48 -14.52 6.16
N MET A 419 10.39 -14.47 5.20
CA MET A 419 10.09 -14.45 3.76
C MET A 419 9.93 -15.87 3.17
N THR A 420 10.20 -16.92 3.96
CA THR A 420 10.01 -18.31 3.53
C THR A 420 8.87 -18.98 4.29
N THR A 421 8.14 -19.85 3.63
CA THR A 421 7.02 -20.62 4.20
C THR A 421 6.92 -22.00 3.56
N ASP A 422 6.33 -22.97 4.24
CA ASP A 422 5.81 -24.22 3.68
C ASP A 422 4.27 -24.25 3.65
N ASP A 423 3.62 -23.25 4.26
CA ASP A 423 2.18 -23.06 4.29
C ASP A 423 1.66 -22.34 3.02
N ASP A 424 0.94 -23.07 2.17
CA ASP A 424 0.28 -22.51 0.98
C ASP A 424 -0.90 -21.60 1.31
N GLU A 425 -1.53 -21.76 2.49
CA GLU A 425 -2.54 -20.82 2.97
C GLU A 425 -1.91 -19.45 3.26
N ALA A 426 -0.67 -19.41 3.75
CA ALA A 426 0.05 -18.15 3.96
C ALA A 426 0.27 -17.41 2.64
N LEU A 427 0.64 -18.13 1.58
CA LEU A 427 0.77 -17.56 0.24
C LEU A 427 -0.58 -17.06 -0.29
N ALA A 428 -1.65 -17.84 -0.11
CA ALA A 428 -3.00 -17.46 -0.53
C ALA A 428 -3.48 -16.21 0.23
N ARG A 429 -3.22 -16.10 1.54
CA ARG A 429 -3.53 -14.90 2.33
C ARG A 429 -2.81 -13.66 1.79
N VAL A 430 -1.53 -13.76 1.42
CA VAL A 430 -0.80 -12.65 0.78
C VAL A 430 -1.41 -12.30 -0.57
N PHE A 431 -1.68 -13.31 -1.43
CA PHE A 431 -2.32 -13.10 -2.72
C PHE A 431 -3.67 -12.37 -2.59
N VAL A 432 -4.54 -12.85 -1.69
CA VAL A 432 -5.85 -12.24 -1.47
C VAL A 432 -5.70 -10.81 -0.95
N THR A 433 -4.93 -10.62 0.12
CA THR A 433 -4.86 -9.31 0.79
C THR A 433 -4.10 -8.25 0.03
N ILE A 434 -3.19 -8.63 -0.88
CA ILE A 434 -2.41 -7.69 -1.68
C ILE A 434 -2.95 -7.60 -3.11
N THR A 435 -2.87 -8.70 -3.86
CA THR A 435 -3.25 -8.71 -5.28
C THR A 435 -4.74 -8.47 -5.45
N LEU A 436 -5.58 -9.23 -4.74
CA LEU A 436 -7.02 -9.19 -4.95
C LEU A 436 -7.66 -7.99 -4.26
N HIS A 437 -7.35 -7.73 -2.98
CA HIS A 437 -7.93 -6.61 -2.23
C HIS A 437 -7.34 -5.26 -2.66
N LEU A 438 -6.02 -5.09 -2.55
CA LEU A 438 -5.40 -3.78 -2.75
C LEU A 438 -5.23 -3.44 -4.23
N CYS A 439 -4.84 -4.39 -5.08
CA CYS A 439 -4.52 -4.08 -6.47
C CYS A 439 -5.71 -4.25 -7.45
N ALA A 440 -6.69 -5.11 -7.16
CA ALA A 440 -7.84 -5.29 -8.04
C ALA A 440 -9.14 -4.63 -7.52
N ALA A 441 -9.62 -5.04 -6.34
CA ALA A 441 -10.93 -4.62 -5.85
C ALA A 441 -10.97 -3.18 -5.33
N ALA A 442 -9.92 -2.70 -4.65
CA ALA A 442 -9.87 -1.32 -4.20
C ALA A 442 -9.91 -0.31 -5.36
N PRO A 443 -9.18 -0.49 -6.48
CA PRO A 443 -9.37 0.33 -7.67
C PRO A 443 -10.78 0.23 -8.27
N ALA A 444 -11.37 -0.97 -8.40
CA ALA A 444 -12.73 -1.12 -8.91
C ALA A 444 -13.78 -0.41 -8.03
N LEU A 445 -13.65 -0.53 -6.71
CA LEU A 445 -14.48 0.19 -5.75
C LEU A 445 -14.36 1.70 -5.95
N GLY A 446 -13.13 2.20 -6.01
CA GLY A 446 -12.89 3.62 -6.17
C GLY A 446 -13.32 4.17 -7.53
N LEU A 447 -13.34 3.36 -8.60
CA LEU A 447 -13.96 3.71 -9.88
C LEU A 447 -15.48 3.85 -9.73
N ALA A 448 -16.12 2.93 -9.02
CA ALA A 448 -17.56 2.96 -8.78
C ALA A 448 -18.00 4.17 -7.93
N GLU A 449 -17.25 4.48 -6.87
CA GLU A 449 -17.47 5.66 -6.03
C GLU A 449 -17.39 6.98 -6.81
N ARG A 450 -16.62 7.01 -7.90
CA ARG A 450 -16.44 8.18 -8.78
C ARG A 450 -17.38 8.20 -9.98
N GLY A 451 -18.22 7.16 -10.13
CA GLY A 451 -19.12 7.02 -11.28
C GLY A 451 -18.43 6.69 -12.60
N LEU A 452 -17.17 6.22 -12.56
CA LEU A 452 -16.36 5.93 -13.75
C LEU A 452 -16.57 4.52 -14.31
N LEU A 453 -16.86 3.56 -13.42
CA LEU A 453 -17.19 2.18 -13.78
C LEU A 453 -18.15 1.62 -12.73
N PRO A 454 -19.36 1.15 -13.10
CA PRO A 454 -20.27 0.56 -12.13
C PRO A 454 -19.63 -0.63 -11.39
N TRP A 455 -19.84 -0.71 -10.08
CA TRP A 455 -19.27 -1.80 -9.26
C TRP A 455 -19.57 -3.20 -9.82
N GLY A 456 -20.79 -3.42 -10.33
CA GLY A 456 -21.17 -4.70 -10.93
C GLY A 456 -20.28 -5.10 -12.12
N ALA A 457 -19.94 -4.15 -12.99
CA ALA A 457 -19.06 -4.36 -14.13
C ALA A 457 -17.61 -4.58 -13.69
N GLY A 458 -17.08 -3.71 -12.83
CA GLY A 458 -15.72 -3.88 -12.29
C GLY A 458 -15.53 -5.21 -11.55
N ARG A 459 -16.54 -5.63 -10.77
CA ARG A 459 -16.54 -6.95 -10.12
C ARG A 459 -16.55 -8.10 -11.13
N ALA A 460 -17.37 -8.01 -12.19
CA ALA A 460 -17.43 -9.03 -13.23
C ALA A 460 -16.06 -9.18 -13.91
N MET A 461 -15.42 -8.07 -14.29
CA MET A 461 -14.07 -8.05 -14.86
C MET A 461 -13.04 -8.71 -13.93
N ILE A 462 -13.05 -8.36 -12.63
CA ILE A 462 -12.15 -9.00 -11.66
C ILE A 462 -12.35 -10.51 -11.65
N ARG A 463 -13.61 -10.96 -11.62
CA ARG A 463 -13.95 -12.38 -11.55
C ARG A 463 -13.50 -13.11 -12.81
N GLU A 464 -13.80 -12.57 -13.98
CA GLU A 464 -13.48 -13.14 -15.29
C GLU A 464 -11.97 -13.22 -15.52
N ARG A 465 -11.23 -12.12 -15.31
CA ARG A 465 -9.78 -12.08 -15.52
C ARG A 465 -9.03 -12.94 -14.51
N LEU A 466 -9.53 -13.09 -13.28
CA LEU A 466 -8.96 -14.02 -12.31
C LEU A 466 -9.26 -15.48 -12.67
N ASP A 467 -10.50 -15.79 -13.07
CA ASP A 467 -10.91 -17.13 -13.51
C ASP A 467 -10.08 -17.63 -14.70
N GLU A 468 -9.87 -16.76 -15.70
CA GLU A 468 -9.01 -17.03 -16.85
C GLU A 468 -7.56 -17.30 -16.46
N ALA A 469 -7.02 -16.55 -15.50
CA ALA A 469 -5.65 -16.75 -15.04
C ALA A 469 -5.45 -18.05 -14.26
N LEU A 470 -6.43 -18.46 -13.44
CA LEU A 470 -6.37 -19.65 -12.58
C LEU A 470 -6.37 -20.99 -13.35
N GLY A 471 -6.88 -21.05 -14.58
CA GLY A 471 -6.90 -22.32 -15.32
C GLY A 471 -7.52 -23.51 -14.56
N PRO A 472 -7.45 -24.73 -15.10
CA PRO A 472 -8.06 -25.91 -14.47
C PRO A 472 -7.25 -26.46 -13.28
N ASP A 473 -5.93 -26.24 -13.25
CA ASP A 473 -5.03 -26.87 -12.27
C ASP A 473 -4.86 -26.04 -10.98
N ASP A 474 -5.31 -24.78 -10.92
CA ASP A 474 -5.17 -23.92 -9.72
C ASP A 474 -6.38 -24.02 -8.77
N ALA A 475 -6.93 -25.22 -8.61
CA ALA A 475 -8.10 -25.48 -7.77
C ALA A 475 -7.93 -24.94 -6.33
N PHE A 476 -6.71 -25.02 -5.78
CA PHE A 476 -6.42 -24.48 -4.44
C PHE A 476 -6.62 -22.96 -4.37
N LEU A 477 -5.99 -22.20 -5.26
CA LEU A 477 -6.09 -20.74 -5.22
C LEU A 477 -7.50 -20.27 -5.59
N ARG A 478 -8.18 -20.98 -6.50
CA ARG A 478 -9.60 -20.77 -6.80
C ARG A 478 -10.48 -20.89 -5.56
N ALA A 479 -10.31 -21.97 -4.80
CA ALA A 479 -11.04 -22.23 -3.56
C ALA A 479 -10.77 -21.22 -2.44
N ARG A 480 -9.68 -20.45 -2.54
CA ARG A 480 -9.33 -19.36 -1.60
C ARG A 480 -9.64 -17.96 -2.13
N THR A 481 -10.16 -17.85 -3.35
CA THR A 481 -10.47 -16.58 -4.00
C THR A 481 -11.92 -16.55 -4.49
N LEU A 482 -12.20 -17.13 -5.65
CA LEU A 482 -13.51 -17.09 -6.31
C LEU A 482 -14.59 -17.82 -5.50
N ASP A 483 -14.26 -18.98 -4.95
CA ASP A 483 -15.26 -19.88 -4.36
C ASP A 483 -15.36 -19.76 -2.83
N ALA A 484 -14.40 -19.07 -2.19
CA ALA A 484 -14.34 -18.93 -0.73
C ALA A 484 -15.59 -18.25 -0.16
N ASP A 485 -16.11 -18.69 0.99
CA ASP A 485 -17.25 -18.02 1.64
C ASP A 485 -16.89 -16.61 2.13
N THR A 486 -15.68 -16.46 2.65
CA THR A 486 -15.12 -15.22 3.18
C THR A 486 -13.68 -15.06 2.71
N LEU A 487 -13.17 -13.82 2.70
CA LEU A 487 -11.80 -13.51 2.28
C LEU A 487 -10.99 -13.00 3.47
N PRO A 488 -9.72 -13.43 3.65
CA PRO A 488 -8.87 -12.94 4.73
C PRO A 488 -8.64 -11.43 4.64
N ALA A 489 -8.73 -10.72 5.77
CA ALA A 489 -8.48 -9.28 5.85
C ALA A 489 -7.23 -9.00 6.71
N LYS A 490 -6.44 -7.99 6.33
CA LYS A 490 -5.31 -7.52 7.14
C LYS A 490 -5.80 -6.67 8.32
N ALA A 491 -5.22 -6.92 9.48
CA ALA A 491 -5.46 -6.14 10.68
C ALA A 491 -4.31 -5.15 10.89
N MET A 492 -4.44 -3.97 10.27
CA MET A 492 -3.33 -3.01 10.17
C MET A 492 -3.28 -2.04 11.36
N VAL A 493 -4.42 -1.59 11.88
CA VAL A 493 -4.45 -0.60 12.98
C VAL A 493 -4.03 -1.26 14.29
N THR A 494 -4.63 -2.42 14.57
CA THR A 494 -4.33 -3.22 15.75
C THR A 494 -2.88 -3.69 15.76
N ALA A 495 -2.37 -4.27 14.67
CA ALA A 495 -0.97 -4.71 14.60
C ALA A 495 0.03 -3.55 14.53
N GLY A 496 -0.30 -2.51 13.76
CA GLY A 496 0.62 -1.41 13.44
C GLY A 496 0.85 -0.44 14.57
N THR A 497 -0.16 -0.22 15.43
CA THR A 497 -0.10 0.77 16.52
C THR A 497 -0.76 0.31 17.81
N LEU A 498 -2.05 -0.02 17.76
CA LEU A 498 -2.89 0.00 18.96
C LEU A 498 -2.63 -1.18 19.91
N VAL A 499 -2.68 -2.41 19.40
CA VAL A 499 -2.59 -3.61 20.24
C VAL A 499 -1.12 -3.92 20.54
N ASP A 500 -0.82 -4.28 21.78
CA ASP A 500 0.52 -4.72 22.17
C ASP A 500 1.01 -5.92 21.34
N LYS A 501 2.31 -5.92 21.02
CA LYS A 501 2.89 -6.97 20.16
C LYS A 501 2.76 -8.36 20.78
N ALA A 502 2.94 -8.51 22.10
CA ALA A 502 2.83 -9.81 22.76
C ALA A 502 1.39 -10.34 22.72
N ARG A 503 0.38 -9.46 22.66
CA ARG A 503 -1.03 -9.84 22.49
C ARG A 503 -1.37 -10.26 21.06
N THR A 504 -0.81 -9.58 20.06
CA THR A 504 -1.04 -9.95 18.64
C THR A 504 -0.35 -11.26 18.24
N GLY A 505 0.75 -11.62 18.92
CA GLY A 505 1.60 -12.76 18.53
C GLY A 505 2.29 -12.60 17.16
N ALA A 506 2.17 -11.43 16.52
CA ALA A 506 2.61 -11.24 15.14
C ALA A 506 4.15 -11.25 15.02
N ALA A 507 4.68 -12.24 14.31
CA ALA A 507 6.09 -12.29 13.91
C ALA A 507 6.44 -11.19 12.89
N ASP A 508 5.48 -10.86 12.02
CA ASP A 508 5.53 -9.76 11.06
C ASP A 508 4.18 -9.02 11.09
N ILE A 509 4.19 -7.76 11.51
CA ILE A 509 2.96 -6.94 11.62
C ILE A 509 2.27 -6.76 10.27
N ASN A 510 3.03 -6.80 9.16
CA ASN A 510 2.49 -6.64 7.82
C ASN A 510 1.77 -7.90 7.33
N LYS A 511 2.00 -9.06 7.99
CA LYS A 511 1.35 -10.35 7.72
C LYS A 511 0.47 -10.78 8.89
N HIS A 512 -0.10 -9.82 9.61
CA HIS A 512 -1.12 -10.06 10.62
C HIS A 512 -2.52 -9.91 10.01
N TYR A 513 -3.37 -10.89 10.26
CA TYR A 513 -4.71 -11.00 9.68
C TYR A 513 -5.76 -10.96 10.79
N GLY A 514 -6.82 -10.18 10.58
CA GLY A 514 -7.97 -10.12 11.47
C GLY A 514 -9.04 -11.14 11.07
N PRO A 515 -10.27 -10.98 11.59
CA PRO A 515 -11.43 -11.72 11.11
C PRO A 515 -11.58 -11.57 9.58
N PRO A 516 -12.03 -12.62 8.87
CA PRO A 516 -12.23 -12.53 7.43
C PRO A 516 -13.43 -11.61 7.11
N GLY A 517 -13.35 -10.96 5.95
CA GLY A 517 -14.41 -10.11 5.40
C GLY A 517 -15.27 -10.84 4.36
N PRO A 518 -16.29 -10.16 3.80
CA PRO A 518 -17.15 -10.75 2.79
C PRO A 518 -16.37 -11.10 1.52
N ASN A 519 -16.71 -12.22 0.88
CA ASN A 519 -16.25 -12.47 -0.48
C ASN A 519 -17.11 -11.69 -1.48
N TYR A 520 -16.63 -10.50 -1.82
CA TYR A 520 -17.28 -9.60 -2.75
C TYR A 520 -17.34 -10.12 -4.20
N LEU A 521 -16.63 -11.19 -4.55
CA LEU A 521 -16.68 -11.82 -5.88
C LEU A 521 -17.85 -12.79 -6.03
N ARG A 522 -18.47 -13.21 -4.92
CA ARG A 522 -19.67 -14.05 -4.96
C ARG A 522 -20.87 -13.23 -5.42
N ALA A 523 -21.78 -13.89 -6.13
CA ALA A 523 -23.11 -13.31 -6.35
C ALA A 523 -23.70 -12.93 -4.98
N PRO A 524 -24.43 -11.79 -4.87
CA PRO A 524 -25.10 -11.49 -3.62
C PRO A 524 -25.94 -12.70 -3.27
N HIS A 525 -25.71 -13.31 -2.11
CA HIS A 525 -26.70 -14.22 -1.55
C HIS A 525 -28.01 -13.43 -1.56
N ALA A 526 -29.02 -13.93 -2.27
CA ALA A 526 -30.38 -13.51 -2.00
C ALA A 526 -30.54 -13.74 -0.50
N ARG A 527 -30.47 -12.67 0.30
CA ARG A 527 -30.85 -12.75 1.70
C ARG A 527 -32.25 -13.34 1.65
N ASP A 528 -32.47 -14.45 2.36
CA ASP A 528 -33.80 -15.02 2.50
C ASP A 528 -34.77 -13.85 2.74
N PRO A 529 -35.88 -13.76 1.99
CA PRO A 529 -36.87 -12.73 2.26
C PRO A 529 -37.20 -12.83 3.75
N ALA A 530 -37.11 -11.68 4.45
CA ALA A 530 -37.48 -11.58 5.85
C ALA A 530 -38.77 -12.39 6.07
N PRO A 531 -38.87 -13.21 7.14
CA PRO A 531 -40.03 -14.07 7.34
C PRO A 531 -41.26 -13.18 7.25
N THR A 532 -42.04 -13.39 6.19
CA THR A 532 -43.30 -12.71 6.01
C THR A 532 -44.14 -13.07 7.22
N ASP A 533 -44.56 -12.03 7.94
CA ASP A 533 -45.41 -12.13 9.11
C ASP A 533 -46.62 -13.00 8.76
N ARG A 534 -46.60 -14.26 9.21
CA ARG A 534 -47.74 -15.17 9.10
C ARG A 534 -48.71 -14.82 10.22
N THR A 535 -49.39 -13.69 10.10
CA THR A 535 -50.61 -13.43 10.86
C THR A 535 -51.61 -12.66 10.02
N ASN A 536 -52.43 -13.40 9.26
CA ASN A 536 -53.89 -13.24 9.24
C ASN A 536 -54.51 -14.21 8.23
N PRO A 537 -55.45 -15.10 8.66
CA PRO A 537 -56.24 -15.88 7.72
C PRO A 537 -57.21 -14.97 6.96
N PRO A 538 -57.47 -15.23 5.67
CA PRO A 538 -58.43 -14.45 4.90
C PRO A 538 -59.85 -14.71 5.42
N THR A 539 -60.51 -13.64 5.85
CA THR A 539 -61.96 -13.60 6.05
C THR A 539 -62.66 -13.83 4.72
N THR A 540 -63.37 -14.95 4.61
CA THR A 540 -64.31 -15.23 3.52
C THR A 540 -65.49 -14.25 3.56
N PRO A 541 -65.85 -13.59 2.44
CA PRO A 541 -67.11 -12.88 2.35
C PRO A 541 -68.25 -13.90 2.20
N ARG A 542 -69.24 -13.81 3.09
CA ARG A 542 -70.54 -14.48 2.92
C ARG A 542 -71.34 -13.71 1.87
N ASP A 543 -71.73 -14.41 0.81
CA ASP A 543 -72.86 -14.06 -0.05
C ASP A 543 -74.15 -13.93 0.78
N PRO A 544 -74.98 -12.91 0.51
CA PRO A 544 -76.40 -12.98 0.76
C PRO A 544 -77.17 -12.90 -0.57
N THR A 545 -77.72 -14.02 -1.01
CA THR A 545 -78.88 -14.04 -1.89
C THR A 545 -80.15 -13.90 -1.05
N CYS A 546 -80.90 -12.81 -1.22
CA CYS A 546 -82.36 -12.79 -1.24
C CYS A 546 -82.93 -11.37 -1.40
N CYS A 547 -83.88 -11.27 -2.34
CA CYS A 547 -84.87 -10.23 -2.61
C CYS A 547 -84.42 -8.98 -3.37
#